data_AF-A0A3D5L198-F1
#
_entry.id   AF-A0A3D5L198-F1
#
_cell.length_a   1.000
_cell.length_b   1.000
_cell.length_c   1.000
_cell.angle_alpha   90.00
_cell.angle_beta   90.00
_cell.angle_gamma   90.00
#
_symmetry.space_group_name_H-M   'P 1'
#
loop_
_entity.id
_entity.type
_entity.pdbx_description
1 polymer ?
#
loop_
_entity_poly.entity_id
_entity_poly.type
_entity_poly.pdbx_seq_one_letter_code
_entity_poly.pdbx_strand_id
1 'polypeptide(L)'
;MLWPIGTVAFNILFLVIKCGMAAGILGVLLTMKKPYLVLWCLSSFAAIFMTIAKWSLSGAFRGSFALAMGTDIVVPVVGVLLWRKYHE
;
A
#
# COMPACT_ATOMS: atom_id res chain seq x y z
N MET A 1 -0.37 14.63 8.90
CA MET A 1 0.64 15.18 9.84
C MET A 1 1.88 14.31 9.74
N LEU A 2 2.95 14.83 9.12
CA LEU A 2 4.26 14.19 9.10
C LEU A 2 4.85 14.27 10.52
N TRP A 3 5.24 13.11 11.05
CA TRP A 3 5.78 12.96 12.41
C TRP A 3 7.14 13.66 12.58
N PRO A 4 7.52 14.12 13.79
CA PRO A 4 8.69 14.97 13.98
C PRO A 4 10.02 14.19 13.93
N ILE A 5 11.03 14.87 13.38
CA ILE A 5 12.49 14.72 13.45
C ILE A 5 12.96 13.47 14.22
N GLY A 6 13.15 12.37 13.50
CA GLY A 6 13.49 11.03 14.01
C GLY A 6 12.91 9.92 13.13
N THR A 7 11.80 10.23 12.45
CA THR A 7 11.09 9.38 11.48
C THR A 7 11.43 9.67 10.02
N VAL A 8 12.52 10.38 9.70
CA VAL A 8 12.86 10.72 8.31
C VAL A 8 12.96 9.47 7.44
N ALA A 9 13.63 8.43 7.94
CA ALA A 9 13.69 7.13 7.27
C ALA A 9 12.30 6.48 7.09
N PHE A 10 11.44 6.52 8.12
CA PHE A 10 10.07 6.02 8.03
C PHE A 10 9.20 6.84 7.06
N ASN A 11 9.41 8.14 6.97
CA ASN A 11 8.71 9.03 6.04
C ASN A 11 9.20 8.81 4.60
N ILE A 12 10.50 8.61 4.39
CA ILE A 12 11.06 8.22 3.09
C ILE A 12 10.49 6.87 2.67
N LEU A 13 10.53 5.87 3.57
CA LEU A 13 9.97 4.55 3.30
C LEU A 13 8.47 4.62 2.99
N PHE A 14 7.71 5.45 3.74
CA PHE A 14 6.30 5.70 3.45
C PHE A 14 6.09 6.20 2.02
N LEU A 15 6.92 7.17 1.63
CA LEU A 15 6.80 7.84 0.35
C LEU A 15 7.17 6.88 -0.79
N VAL A 16 8.24 6.10 -0.63
CA VAL A 16 8.64 5.04 -1.57
C VAL A 16 7.52 4.01 -1.74
N ILE A 17 6.92 3.54 -0.64
CA ILE A 17 5.80 2.58 -0.70
C ILE A 17 4.58 3.20 -1.42
N LYS A 18 4.21 4.44 -1.10
CA LYS A 18 3.09 5.13 -1.74
C LYS A 18 3.34 5.38 -3.23
N CYS A 19 4.56 5.76 -3.60
CA CYS A 19 4.99 5.89 -5.00
C CYS A 19 4.93 4.53 -5.72
N GLY A 20 5.39 3.45 -5.07
CA GLY A 20 5.30 2.08 -5.61
C GLY A 20 3.87 1.64 -5.84
N MET A 21 2.96 1.92 -4.91
CA MET A 21 1.52 1.64 -5.09
C MET A 21 0.91 2.46 -6.21
N ALA A 22 1.20 3.77 -6.28
CA ALA A 22 0.68 4.64 -7.34
C ALA A 22 1.19 4.21 -8.72
N ALA A 23 2.49 3.93 -8.84
CA ALA A 23 3.11 3.45 -10.07
C ALA A 23 2.59 2.06 -10.47
N GLY A 24 2.40 1.16 -9.50
CA GLY A 24 1.81 -0.16 -9.70
C GLY A 24 0.38 -0.08 -10.23
N ILE A 25 -0.50 0.69 -9.58
CA ILE A 25 -1.89 0.91 -10.03
C ILE A 25 -1.91 1.54 -11.42
N LEU A 26 -1.18 2.63 -11.63
CA LEU A 26 -1.14 3.32 -12.93
C LEU A 26 -0.61 2.38 -14.02
N GLY A 27 0.44 1.61 -13.74
CA GLY A 27 0.97 0.62 -14.65
C GLY A 27 -0.04 -0.47 -15.01
N VAL A 28 -0.78 -0.98 -14.02
CA VAL A 28 -1.87 -1.95 -14.26
C VAL A 28 -2.96 -1.32 -15.12
N LEU A 29 -3.45 -0.13 -14.78
CA LEU A 29 -4.55 0.53 -15.49
C LEU A 29 -4.19 0.90 -16.93
N LEU A 30 -2.95 1.35 -17.17
CA LEU A 30 -2.52 1.83 -18.49
C LEU A 30 -2.04 0.72 -19.41
N THR A 31 -1.31 -0.25 -18.86
CA THR A 31 -0.65 -1.26 -19.70
C THR A 31 -1.30 -2.62 -19.63
N MET A 32 -2.15 -2.84 -18.63
CA MET A 32 -2.68 -4.16 -18.29
C MET A 32 -1.58 -5.22 -18.39
N LYS A 33 -0.48 -5.07 -17.62
CA LYS A 33 0.60 -6.09 -17.52
C LYS A 33 0.76 -6.62 -16.09
N LYS A 34 0.93 -7.96 -15.98
CA LYS A 34 1.20 -8.69 -14.73
C LYS A 34 2.30 -8.09 -13.83
N PRO A 35 3.48 -7.63 -14.31
CA PRO A 35 4.51 -7.08 -13.43
C PRO A 35 4.05 -5.88 -12.61
N TYR A 36 3.19 -5.01 -13.15
CA TYR A 36 2.67 -3.86 -12.41
C TYR A 36 1.67 -4.29 -11.33
N LEU A 37 0.92 -5.37 -11.58
CA LEU A 37 0.02 -5.97 -10.59
C LEU A 37 0.81 -6.54 -9.41
N VAL A 38 1.93 -7.21 -9.69
CA VAL A 38 2.85 -7.72 -8.67
C VAL A 38 3.49 -6.58 -7.88
N LEU A 39 3.99 -5.53 -8.57
CA LEU A 39 4.55 -4.34 -7.92
C LEU A 39 3.54 -3.68 -6.99
N TRP A 40 2.29 -3.56 -7.44
CA TRP A 40 1.22 -2.98 -6.64
C TRP A 40 0.91 -3.84 -5.40
N CYS A 41 0.78 -5.16 -5.56
CA CYS A 41 0.52 -6.07 -4.43
C CYS A 41 1.65 -6.04 -3.41
N LEU A 42 2.92 -6.09 -3.85
CA LEU A 42 4.09 -6.01 -2.99
C LEU A 42 4.14 -4.68 -2.22
N SER A 43 3.87 -3.57 -2.91
CA SER A 43 3.84 -2.24 -2.28
C SER A 43 2.71 -2.14 -1.26
N SER A 44 1.54 -2.72 -1.55
CA SER A 44 0.40 -2.73 -0.62
C SER A 44 0.69 -3.59 0.62
N PHE A 45 1.37 -4.73 0.44
CA PHE A 45 1.84 -5.55 1.56
C PHE A 45 2.83 -4.79 2.45
N ALA A 46 3.80 -4.08 1.86
CA ALA A 46 4.72 -3.23 2.61
C ALA A 46 4.00 -2.11 3.38
N ALA A 47 2.92 -1.54 2.83
CA ALA A 47 2.11 -0.52 3.49
C ALA A 47 1.43 -1.04 4.77
N ILE A 48 1.02 -2.31 4.79
CA ILE A 48 0.44 -2.96 5.98
C ILE A 48 1.46 -3.02 7.12
N PHE A 49 2.67 -3.53 6.87
CA PHE A 49 3.74 -3.57 7.89
C PHE A 49 4.07 -2.18 8.42
N MET A 50 4.09 -1.21 7.52
CA MET A 50 4.37 0.18 7.86
C MET A 50 3.27 0.77 8.76
N THR A 51 2.02 0.40 8.49
CA THR A 51 0.86 0.80 9.30
C THR A 51 0.87 0.12 10.68
N ILE A 52 1.26 -1.15 10.76
CA ILE A 52 1.47 -1.88 12.02
C ILE A 52 2.59 -1.21 12.83
N ALA A 53 3.74 -0.92 12.22
CA ALA A 53 4.85 -0.24 12.88
C ALA A 53 4.43 1.14 13.41
N LYS A 54 3.69 1.93 12.63
CA LYS A 54 3.12 3.22 13.07
C LYS A 54 2.14 3.05 14.22
N TRP A 55 1.32 2.01 14.19
CA TRP A 55 0.36 1.73 15.25
C TRP A 55 1.08 1.37 16.56
N SER A 56 2.09 0.49 16.51
CA SER A 56 2.92 0.14 17.68
C SER A 56 3.63 1.37 18.28
N LEU A 57 4.12 2.28 17.44
CA LEU A 57 4.77 3.53 17.90
C LEU A 57 3.77 4.57 18.43
N SER A 58 2.52 4.56 17.96
CA SER A 58 1.51 5.52 18.37
C SER A 58 0.96 5.26 19.79
N GLY A 59 1.14 4.05 20.35
CA GLY A 59 0.69 3.68 21.70
C GLY A 59 -0.82 3.77 21.95
N ALA A 60 -1.62 4.11 20.94
CA ALA A 60 -3.05 4.37 21.04
C ALA A 60 -3.78 3.78 19.83
N PHE A 61 -4.93 3.14 20.09
CA PHE A 61 -5.80 2.62 19.06
C PHE A 61 -6.44 3.79 18.29
N ARG A 62 -6.09 3.94 17.01
CA ARG A 62 -6.77 4.88 16.11
C ARG A 62 -7.44 4.07 15.02
N GLY A 63 -8.77 4.17 14.91
CA GLY A 63 -9.54 3.43 13.89
C GLY A 63 -9.10 3.70 12.45
N SER A 64 -8.42 4.83 12.20
CA SER A 64 -7.80 5.15 10.92
C SER A 64 -6.70 4.15 10.50
N PHE A 65 -5.99 3.52 11.44
CA PHE A 65 -4.99 2.49 11.10
C PHE A 65 -5.67 1.20 10.62
N ALA A 66 -6.74 0.77 11.29
CA ALA A 66 -7.52 -0.39 10.89
C ALA A 66 -8.15 -0.21 9.51
N LEU A 67 -8.73 0.97 9.25
CA LEU A 67 -9.26 1.33 7.93
C LEU A 67 -8.16 1.32 6.85
N ALA A 68 -6.99 1.89 7.13
CA ALA A 68 -5.87 1.90 6.18
C ALA A 68 -5.41 0.47 5.82
N MET A 69 -5.23 -0.40 6.81
CA MET A 69 -4.90 -1.81 6.56
C MET A 69 -5.99 -2.53 5.77
N GLY A 70 -7.26 -2.29 6.09
CA GLY A 70 -8.39 -2.84 5.34
C GLY A 70 -8.33 -2.44 3.87
N THR A 71 -8.10 -1.15 3.58
CA THR A 71 -7.98 -0.68 2.20
C THR A 71 -6.74 -1.22 1.49
N ASP A 72 -5.60 -1.32 2.18
CA ASP A 72 -4.35 -1.84 1.61
C ASP A 72 -4.44 -3.35 1.30
N ILE A 73 -5.41 -4.08 1.87
CA ILE A 73 -5.71 -5.48 1.54
C ILE A 73 -6.79 -5.59 0.46
N VAL A 74 -7.94 -4.94 0.67
CA VAL A 74 -9.14 -5.14 -0.16
C VAL A 74 -8.91 -4.64 -1.58
N VAL A 75 -8.28 -3.47 -1.76
CA VAL A 75 -8.12 -2.85 -3.08
C VAL A 75 -7.23 -3.70 -4.01
N PRO A 76 -6.02 -4.17 -3.62
CA PRO A 76 -5.23 -5.04 -4.49
C PRO A 76 -5.89 -6.41 -4.71
N VAL A 77 -6.61 -6.97 -3.73
CA VAL A 77 -7.37 -8.22 -3.91
C VAL A 77 -8.44 -8.06 -4.98
N VAL A 78 -9.25 -6.99 -4.91
CA VAL A 78 -10.24 -6.66 -5.93
C VAL A 78 -9.56 -6.43 -7.28
N GLY A 79 -8.42 -5.74 -7.30
CA GLY A 79 -7.60 -5.56 -8.50
C GLY A 79 -7.17 -6.87 -9.15
N VAL A 80 -6.71 -7.84 -8.36
CA VAL A 80 -6.34 -9.18 -8.85
C VAL A 80 -7.57 -9.94 -9.36
N LEU A 81 -8.70 -9.89 -8.66
CA LEU A 81 -9.93 -10.55 -9.11
C LEU A 81 -10.43 -9.99 -10.45
N LEU A 82 -10.44 -8.66 -10.58
CA LEU A 82 -10.78 -7.99 -11.84
C LEU A 82 -9.80 -8.39 -12.94
N TRP A 83 -8.50 -8.35 -12.66
CA TRP A 83 -7.48 -8.77 -13.61
C TRP A 83 -7.73 -10.18 -14.15
N ARG A 84 -7.99 -11.14 -13.25
CA ARG A 84 -8.27 -12.53 -13.66
C ARG A 84 -9.51 -12.62 -14.55
N LYS A 85 -10.58 -11.91 -14.19
CA LYS A 85 -11.83 -11.89 -14.97
C LYS A 85 -11.68 -11.39 -16.41
N TYR A 86 -10.72 -10.48 -16.68
CA TYR A 86 -10.53 -9.89 -18.01
C TYR A 86 -9.40 -10.53 -18.83
N HIS A 87 -8.60 -11.42 -18.23
CA HIS A 87 -7.42 -12.02 -18.87
C HIS A 87 -7.36 -13.56 -18.81
N GLU A 88 -8.22 -14.23 -18.04
CA GLU A 88 -8.57 -15.67 -18.17
C GLU A 88 -9.88 -15.80 -18.95
#